data_AF-A0A524MJ44-F1
#
_entry.id   AF-A0A524MJ44-F1
#
_cell.length_a   1.000
_cell.length_b   1.000
_cell.length_c   1.000
_cell.angle_alpha   90.00
_cell.angle_beta   90.00
_cell.angle_gamma   90.00
#
_symmetry.space_group_name_H-M   'P 1'
#
loop_
_entity.id
_entity.type
_entity.pdbx_description
1 polymer ?
#
loop_
_entity_poly.entity_id
_entity_poly.type
_entity_poly.pdbx_seq_one_letter_code
_entity_poly.pdbx_strand_id
1 'polypeptide(L)'
;MNYQKHYNLLIETRNSLYSSRKEQKAGGSYFERHHIQPLSMGGSHEKDNLVLLTAREHYLVHWLLWKIHRNKQMAWAFYSLSMDRYKKRRLTAKQYETCRKLHNIANRGKFSSRGFLGKTHSRQAREIMRKTKLGANNPMYGLGEKHPNHKRQGTNNPNYGREPWLNAGVLHNPKQAFLWKQREELFKLWCARQKPHWYAFGKELKLTDPTGQQYTPHSFKGMVQWFERNMQ
;
A
#
# COMPACT_ATOMS: atom_id res chain seq x y z
N MET A 1 8.23 39.48 -2.14
CA MET A 1 7.14 39.55 -1.15
C MET A 1 7.59 38.85 0.13
N ASN A 2 7.43 39.48 1.29
CA ASN A 2 7.88 38.95 2.58
C ASN A 2 6.76 38.09 3.21
N TYR A 3 6.77 36.78 2.97
CA TYR A 3 5.72 35.87 3.44
C TYR A 3 5.66 35.76 4.97
N GLN A 4 6.81 35.84 5.65
CA GLN A 4 6.85 35.79 7.11
C GLN A 4 6.12 36.99 7.73
N LYS A 5 6.34 38.19 7.20
CA LYS A 5 5.63 39.39 7.64
C LYS A 5 4.11 39.25 7.51
N HIS A 6 3.64 38.75 6.37
CA HIS A 6 2.20 38.55 6.14
C HIS A 6 1.61 37.46 7.05
N TYR A 7 2.38 36.41 7.32
CA TYR A 7 1.98 35.36 8.25
C TYR A 7 1.85 35.92 9.67
N ASN A 8 2.87 36.61 10.18
CA ASN A 8 2.88 37.20 11.52
C ASN A 8 1.71 38.18 11.69
N LEU A 9 1.54 39.12 10.75
CA LEU A 9 0.44 40.08 10.78
C LEU A 9 -0.94 39.39 10.78
N LEU A 10 -1.07 38.30 10.01
CA LEU A 10 -2.30 37.52 10.00
C LEU A 10 -2.59 36.94 11.38
N ILE A 11 -1.60 36.28 12.00
CA ILE A 11 -1.72 35.68 13.34
C ILE A 11 -2.01 36.73 14.40
N GLU A 12 -1.27 37.83 14.44
CA GLU A 12 -1.42 38.92 15.42
C GLU A 12 -2.85 39.47 15.42
N THR A 13 -3.37 39.82 14.24
CA THR A 13 -4.74 40.33 14.11
C THR A 13 -5.79 39.27 14.51
N ARG A 14 -5.48 37.97 14.42
CA ARG A 14 -6.45 36.89 14.70
C ARG A 14 -6.45 36.57 16.20
N ASN A 15 -5.29 36.71 16.83
CA ASN A 15 -5.15 36.68 18.28
C ASN A 15 -5.84 37.88 18.94
N SER A 16 -5.74 39.09 18.37
CA SER A 16 -6.47 40.26 18.91
C SER A 16 -7.99 40.11 18.84
N LEU A 17 -8.48 39.25 17.94
CA LEU A 17 -9.90 38.90 17.79
C LEU A 17 -10.29 37.60 18.51
N TYR A 18 -9.42 37.01 19.32
CA TYR A 18 -9.64 35.67 19.86
C TYR A 18 -10.92 35.59 20.70
N SER A 19 -11.16 36.55 21.59
CA SER A 19 -12.34 36.56 22.47
C SER A 19 -13.64 36.63 21.68
N SER A 20 -13.76 37.55 20.72
CA SER A 20 -14.95 37.68 19.89
C SER A 20 -15.17 36.48 18.98
N ARG A 21 -14.09 35.88 18.44
CA ARG A 21 -14.19 34.63 17.66
C ARG A 21 -14.61 33.44 18.51
N LYS A 22 -14.18 33.39 19.77
CA LYS A 22 -14.59 32.35 20.72
C LYS A 22 -16.09 32.44 21.01
N GLU A 23 -16.62 33.65 21.19
CA GLU A 23 -18.07 33.88 21.33
C GLU A 23 -18.84 33.52 20.07
N GLN A 24 -18.37 33.96 18.89
CA GLN A 24 -18.99 33.58 17.60
C GLN A 24 -19.02 32.07 17.40
N LYS A 25 -17.94 31.36 17.77
CA LYS A 25 -17.87 29.91 17.73
C LYS A 25 -18.87 29.26 18.68
N ALA A 26 -19.04 29.80 19.89
CA ALA A 26 -20.06 29.35 20.84
C ALA A 26 -21.48 29.59 20.30
N GLY A 27 -21.68 30.68 19.54
CA GLY A 27 -22.91 30.97 18.80
C GLY A 27 -23.10 30.16 17.50
N GLY A 28 -22.30 29.12 17.26
CA GLY A 28 -22.47 28.18 16.14
C GLY A 28 -21.64 28.49 14.88
N SER A 29 -20.83 29.55 14.87
CA SER A 29 -19.95 29.84 13.72
C SER A 29 -18.80 28.83 13.61
N TYR A 30 -18.45 28.44 12.39
CA TYR A 30 -17.38 27.47 12.13
C TYR A 30 -15.98 28.09 12.20
N PHE A 31 -15.12 27.54 13.07
CA PHE A 31 -13.71 27.93 13.22
C PHE A 31 -12.81 26.71 13.48
N GLU A 32 -11.62 26.77 12.92
CA GLU A 32 -10.57 25.76 13.00
C GLU A 32 -9.48 26.23 13.96
N ARG A 33 -9.07 25.37 14.89
CA ARG A 33 -7.90 25.62 15.74
C ARG A 33 -6.66 25.32 14.92
N HIS A 34 -5.72 26.26 14.89
CA HIS A 34 -4.47 26.13 14.18
C HIS A 34 -3.29 26.41 15.12
N HIS A 35 -2.24 25.61 15.00
CA HIS A 35 -0.98 25.80 15.73
C HIS A 35 -0.14 26.88 15.07
N ILE A 36 0.21 27.97 15.77
CA ILE A 36 1.04 29.05 15.23
C ILE A 36 2.38 28.47 14.75
N GLN A 37 3.13 27.83 15.64
CA GLN A 37 4.21 26.93 15.26
C GLN A 37 3.66 25.51 15.06
N PRO A 38 3.74 24.92 13.85
CA PRO A 38 3.23 23.57 13.61
C PRO A 38 3.93 22.53 14.48
N LEU A 39 3.17 21.56 15.02
CA LEU A 39 3.71 20.43 15.79
C LEU A 39 4.81 19.67 15.04
N SER A 40 4.61 19.47 13.73
CA SER A 40 5.59 18.82 12.84
C SER A 40 6.93 19.56 12.72
N MET A 41 6.99 20.77 13.27
CA MET A 41 8.15 21.65 13.32
C MET A 41 8.49 22.07 14.77
N GLY A 42 8.10 21.24 15.76
CA GLY A 42 8.47 21.44 17.17
C GLY A 42 7.57 22.38 17.97
N GLY A 43 6.41 22.78 17.44
CA GLY A 43 5.43 23.55 18.21
C GLY A 43 4.78 22.74 19.34
N SER A 44 4.14 23.44 20.28
CA SER A 44 3.45 22.85 21.43
C SER A 44 1.92 22.76 21.22
N HIS A 45 1.22 22.08 22.13
CA HIS A 45 -0.25 22.08 22.19
C HIS A 45 -0.82 23.16 23.11
N GLU A 46 0.03 24.07 23.60
CA GLU A 46 -0.33 25.09 24.57
C GLU A 46 -1.23 26.17 23.98
N LYS A 47 -2.00 26.84 24.84
CA LYS A 47 -3.02 27.82 24.44
C LYS A 47 -2.42 29.03 23.71
N ASP A 48 -1.20 29.44 24.07
CA ASP A 48 -0.45 30.52 23.45
C ASP A 48 0.01 30.18 22.02
N ASN A 49 0.21 28.90 21.71
CA ASN A 49 0.53 28.41 20.37
C ASN A 49 -0.74 28.11 19.53
N LEU A 50 -1.93 28.47 19.99
CA LEU A 50 -3.19 28.18 19.30
C LEU A 50 -3.94 29.45 18.91
N VAL A 51 -4.44 29.48 17.67
CA VAL A 51 -5.27 30.56 17.14
C VAL A 51 -6.55 29.99 16.52
N LEU A 52 -7.65 30.74 16.58
CA LEU A 52 -8.90 30.41 15.89
C LEU A 52 -8.95 31.07 14.52
N LEU A 53 -8.99 30.24 13.47
CA LEU A 53 -9.04 30.67 12.08
C LEU A 53 -10.33 30.22 11.40
N THR A 54 -10.83 31.00 10.46
CA THR A 54 -11.82 30.52 9.49
C THR A 54 -11.18 29.53 8.53
N ALA A 55 -11.98 28.72 7.83
CA ALA A 55 -11.47 27.77 6.82
C ALA A 55 -10.60 28.44 5.75
N ARG A 56 -10.98 29.65 5.33
CA ARG A 56 -10.22 30.44 4.34
C ARG A 56 -8.88 30.91 4.91
N GLU A 57 -8.87 31.39 6.15
CA GLU A 57 -7.64 31.84 6.81
C GLU A 57 -6.69 30.67 7.07
N HIS A 58 -7.21 29.51 7.50
CA HIS A 58 -6.41 28.32 7.72
C HIS A 58 -5.74 27.83 6.43
N TYR A 59 -6.47 27.84 5.31
CA TYR A 59 -5.91 27.57 3.98
C TYR A 59 -4.79 28.55 3.61
N LEU A 60 -5.01 29.85 3.81
CA LEU A 60 -4.02 30.89 3.52
C LEU A 60 -2.77 30.75 4.39
N VAL A 61 -2.95 30.45 5.68
CA VAL A 61 -1.86 30.23 6.63
C VAL A 61 -0.98 29.06 6.20
N HIS A 62 -1.55 27.92 5.84
CA HIS A 62 -0.75 26.80 5.36
C HIS A 62 -0.05 27.09 4.02
N TRP A 63 -0.68 27.89 3.14
CA TRP A 63 0.00 28.38 1.94
C TRP A 63 1.20 29.27 2.30
N LEU A 64 1.05 30.23 3.22
CA LEU A 64 2.15 31.09 3.68
C LEU A 64 3.27 30.28 4.33
N LEU A 65 2.94 29.36 5.24
CA LEU A 65 3.92 28.49 5.90
C LEU A 65 4.68 27.61 4.90
N TRP A 66 4.01 27.08 3.88
CA TRP A 66 4.69 26.41 2.78
C TRP A 66 5.64 27.36 2.05
N LYS A 67 5.21 28.58 1.74
CA LYS A 67 6.03 29.58 1.04
C LYS A 67 7.27 29.99 1.84
N ILE A 68 7.17 30.04 3.16
CA ILE A 68 8.24 30.36 4.12
C ILE A 68 9.24 29.20 4.22
N HIS A 69 8.77 28.01 4.62
CA HIS A 69 9.68 26.94 5.06
C HIS A 69 10.12 25.98 3.95
N ARG A 70 9.32 25.83 2.88
CA ARG A 70 9.63 24.97 1.72
C ARG A 70 10.02 23.53 2.06
N ASN A 71 9.53 23.01 3.19
CA ASN A 71 9.83 21.66 3.66
C ASN A 71 8.68 20.66 3.38
N LYS A 72 8.97 19.38 3.58
CA LYS A 72 8.02 18.29 3.28
C LYS A 72 6.78 18.34 4.16
N GLN A 73 6.93 18.76 5.41
CA GLN A 73 5.86 18.87 6.40
C GLN A 73 4.82 19.90 5.96
N MET A 74 5.25 21.10 5.59
CA MET A 74 4.36 22.17 5.13
C MET A 74 3.78 21.88 3.75
N ALA A 75 4.55 21.23 2.86
CA ALA A 75 4.01 20.75 1.60
C ALA A 75 2.85 19.79 1.81
N TRP A 76 3.01 18.82 2.72
CA TRP A 76 1.97 17.85 3.06
C TRP A 76 0.75 18.50 3.71
N ALA A 77 0.96 19.37 4.69
CA ALA A 77 -0.13 20.04 5.41
C ALA A 77 -0.98 20.90 4.45
N PHE A 78 -0.34 21.73 3.61
CA PHE A 78 -1.03 22.55 2.64
C PHE A 78 -1.75 21.70 1.56
N TYR A 79 -1.10 20.65 1.07
CA TYR A 79 -1.72 19.71 0.14
C TYR A 79 -2.95 19.01 0.74
N SER A 80 -2.87 18.61 2.02
CA SER A 80 -3.96 17.91 2.72
C SER A 80 -5.23 18.76 2.80
N LEU A 81 -5.11 20.08 3.01
CA LEU A 81 -6.25 20.99 2.97
C LEU A 81 -6.88 21.13 1.58
N SER A 82 -6.08 20.89 0.54
CA SER A 82 -6.53 20.92 -0.85
C SER A 82 -7.11 19.58 -1.32
N MET A 83 -7.01 18.52 -0.52
CA MET A 83 -7.64 17.24 -0.83
C MET A 83 -9.14 17.30 -0.64
N ASP A 84 -9.86 16.60 -1.51
CA ASP A 84 -11.27 16.32 -1.34
C ASP A 84 -11.52 14.83 -1.55
N ARG A 85 -11.95 14.15 -0.48
CA ARG A 85 -12.27 12.73 -0.48
C ARG A 85 -13.34 12.39 -1.50
N TYR A 86 -14.32 13.26 -1.68
CA TYR A 86 -15.49 13.02 -2.54
C TYR A 86 -15.39 13.70 -3.91
N LYS A 87 -14.27 14.39 -4.19
CA LYS A 87 -14.00 15.09 -5.46
C LYS A 87 -15.12 16.05 -5.88
N LYS A 88 -15.85 16.63 -4.92
CA LYS A 88 -16.91 17.61 -5.15
C LYS A 88 -16.33 19.01 -5.44
N ARG A 89 -15.13 19.31 -4.95
CA ARG A 89 -14.45 20.60 -5.20
C ARG A 89 -13.84 20.63 -6.60
N ARG A 90 -14.15 21.69 -7.36
CA ARG A 90 -13.48 22.00 -8.63
C ARG A 90 -12.24 22.84 -8.36
N LEU A 91 -11.07 22.32 -8.69
CA LEU A 91 -9.81 23.07 -8.66
C LEU A 91 -9.56 23.72 -10.02
N THR A 92 -8.97 24.91 -10.02
CA THR A 92 -8.42 25.49 -11.25
C THR A 92 -7.20 24.69 -11.72
N ALA A 93 -6.84 24.80 -13.01
CA ALA A 93 -5.65 24.13 -13.56
C ALA A 93 -4.38 24.46 -12.75
N LYS A 94 -4.25 25.71 -12.29
CA LYS A 94 -3.09 26.15 -11.49
C LYS A 94 -3.08 25.53 -10.08
N GLN A 95 -4.24 25.44 -9.45
CA GLN A 95 -4.37 24.79 -8.15
C GLN A 95 -4.07 23.29 -8.24
N TYR A 96 -4.58 22.63 -9.28
CA TYR A 96 -4.29 21.22 -9.55
C TYR A 96 -2.80 20.98 -9.76
N GLU A 97 -2.14 21.76 -10.62
CA GLU A 97 -0.70 21.71 -10.86
C GLU A 97 0.08 21.84 -9.53
N THR A 98 -0.29 22.84 -8.72
CA THR A 98 0.33 23.10 -7.42
C THR A 98 0.17 21.91 -6.49
N CYS A 99 -1.04 21.36 -6.37
CA CYS A 99 -1.32 20.19 -5.54
C CYS A 99 -0.50 18.96 -5.96
N ARG A 100 -0.39 18.69 -7.26
CA ARG A 100 0.42 17.57 -7.77
C ARG A 100 1.91 17.74 -7.46
N LYS A 101 2.44 18.95 -7.62
CA LYS A 101 3.84 19.25 -7.25
C LYS A 101 4.09 19.03 -5.75
N LEU A 102 3.20 19.53 -4.89
CA LEU A 102 3.30 19.37 -3.44
C LEU A 102 3.21 17.92 -2.99
N HIS A 103 2.28 17.15 -3.58
CA HIS A 103 2.14 15.72 -3.32
C HIS A 103 3.45 14.97 -3.61
N ASN A 104 4.08 15.26 -4.74
CA ASN A 104 5.36 14.65 -5.11
C ASN A 104 6.49 15.05 -4.15
N ILE A 105 6.55 16.32 -3.73
CA ILE A 105 7.54 16.79 -2.74
C ILE A 105 7.35 16.08 -1.40
N ALA A 106 6.10 15.99 -0.92
CA ALA A 106 5.77 15.37 0.36
C ALA A 106 6.01 13.86 0.38
N ASN A 107 5.85 13.19 -0.77
CA ASN A 107 6.06 11.75 -0.90
C ASN A 107 7.47 11.34 -1.31
N ARG A 108 8.33 12.29 -1.69
CA ARG A 108 9.73 12.01 -2.05
C ARG A 108 10.44 11.30 -0.89
N GLY A 109 10.77 10.03 -1.11
CA GLY A 109 11.45 9.16 -0.14
C GLY A 109 10.54 8.27 0.73
N LYS A 110 9.21 8.46 0.71
CA LYS A 110 8.28 7.61 1.48
C LYS A 110 8.03 6.24 0.83
N PHE A 111 8.05 6.17 -0.50
CA PHE A 111 7.69 4.99 -1.28
C PHE A 111 8.82 4.46 -2.18
N SER A 112 10.07 4.85 -1.92
CA SER A 112 11.18 4.17 -2.60
C SER A 112 11.14 2.68 -2.23
N SER A 113 11.45 1.76 -3.14
CA SER A 113 11.58 0.33 -2.83
C SER A 113 12.54 0.09 -1.65
N ARG A 114 13.50 1.00 -1.44
CA ARG A 114 14.42 1.06 -0.30
C ARG A 114 13.76 1.39 1.05
N GLY A 115 12.54 1.93 1.06
CA GLY A 115 11.84 2.31 2.29
C GLY A 115 11.44 1.13 3.16
N PHE A 116 11.23 -0.05 2.54
CA PHE A 116 10.93 -1.33 3.19
C PHE A 116 12.00 -2.40 2.93
N LEU A 117 12.94 -2.16 2.00
CA LEU A 117 14.04 -3.08 1.75
C LEU A 117 14.88 -3.26 3.02
N GLY A 118 14.97 -4.50 3.52
CA GLY A 118 15.72 -4.83 4.73
C GLY A 118 15.01 -4.50 6.06
N LYS A 119 13.81 -3.92 6.03
CA LYS A 119 13.03 -3.69 7.26
C LYS A 119 12.14 -4.88 7.56
N THR A 120 12.42 -5.58 8.65
CA THR A 120 11.55 -6.62 9.20
C THR A 120 10.67 -6.04 10.32
N HIS A 121 9.43 -6.51 10.42
CA HIS A 121 8.58 -6.18 11.56
C HIS A 121 9.25 -6.59 12.88
N SER A 122 9.18 -5.70 13.88
CA SER A 122 9.65 -5.99 15.23
C SER A 122 8.98 -7.27 15.75
N ARG A 123 9.65 -7.97 16.66
CA ARG A 123 9.08 -9.19 17.27
C ARG A 123 7.72 -8.92 17.89
N GLN A 124 7.55 -7.78 18.55
CA GLN A 124 6.29 -7.35 19.14
C GLN A 124 5.20 -7.13 18.08
N ALA A 125 5.51 -6.44 16.97
CA ALA A 125 4.56 -6.24 15.89
C ALA A 125 4.15 -7.58 15.24
N ARG A 126 5.10 -8.50 15.04
CA ARG A 126 4.82 -9.86 14.55
C ARG A 126 3.92 -10.63 15.50
N GLU A 127 4.14 -10.51 16.81
CA GLU A 127 3.32 -11.19 17.80
C GLU A 127 1.89 -10.64 17.86
N ILE A 128 1.70 -9.32 17.77
CA ILE A 128 0.37 -8.71 17.66
C ILE A 128 -0.35 -9.23 16.42
N MET A 129 0.31 -9.22 15.27
CA MET A 129 -0.25 -9.77 14.02
C MET A 129 -0.52 -11.28 14.09
N ARG A 130 0.27 -12.03 14.86
CA ARG A 130 0.06 -13.47 15.08
C ARG A 130 -1.20 -13.69 15.92
N LYS A 131 -1.36 -12.96 17.02
CA LYS A 131 -2.50 -13.09 17.95
C LYS A 131 -3.85 -12.84 17.29
N THR A 132 -3.92 -11.93 16.32
CA THR A 132 -5.15 -11.67 15.56
C THR A 132 -5.51 -12.78 14.57
N LYS A 133 -4.57 -13.69 14.26
CA LYS A 133 -4.77 -14.81 13.31
C LYS A 133 -4.95 -16.17 13.98
N LEU A 134 -4.85 -16.25 15.31
CA LEU A 134 -4.96 -17.48 16.07
C LEU A 134 -6.36 -17.64 16.67
N GLY A 135 -6.86 -18.89 16.63
CA GLY A 135 -8.09 -19.28 17.29
C GLY A 135 -9.28 -18.40 16.90
N ALA A 136 -10.17 -18.17 17.86
CA ALA A 136 -11.41 -17.41 17.68
C ALA A 136 -11.22 -15.95 17.21
N ASN A 137 -10.02 -15.37 17.33
CA ASN A 137 -9.75 -14.02 16.81
C ASN A 137 -9.69 -13.98 15.28
N ASN A 138 -9.41 -15.11 14.65
CA ASN A 138 -9.44 -15.22 13.20
C ASN A 138 -10.89 -15.44 12.76
N PRO A 139 -11.48 -14.57 11.92
CA PRO A 139 -12.84 -14.74 11.42
C PRO A 139 -13.04 -16.03 10.62
N MET A 140 -11.94 -16.68 10.23
CA MET A 140 -11.93 -17.95 9.52
C MET A 140 -11.90 -19.19 10.43
N TYR A 141 -11.68 -19.01 11.74
CA TYR A 141 -11.55 -20.11 12.69
C TYR A 141 -12.90 -20.77 12.98
N GLY A 142 -12.92 -22.11 13.04
CA GLY A 142 -14.13 -22.87 13.35
C GLY A 142 -15.19 -22.89 12.24
N LEU A 143 -14.95 -22.29 11.08
CA LEU A 143 -15.94 -22.23 10.00
C LEU A 143 -16.20 -23.59 9.32
N GLY A 144 -15.31 -24.58 9.45
CA GLY A 144 -15.49 -25.90 8.84
C GLY A 144 -15.85 -25.81 7.36
N GLU A 145 -17.04 -26.32 7.00
CA GLU A 145 -17.58 -26.29 5.65
C GLU A 145 -17.90 -24.89 5.12
N LYS A 146 -18.20 -23.94 6.02
CA LYS A 146 -18.50 -22.54 5.68
C LYS A 146 -17.23 -21.75 5.33
N HIS A 147 -16.03 -22.33 5.49
CA HIS A 147 -14.80 -21.67 5.12
C HIS A 147 -14.77 -21.45 3.58
N PRO A 148 -14.44 -20.24 3.06
CA PRO A 148 -14.43 -19.93 1.63
C PRO A 148 -13.54 -20.85 0.78
N ASN A 149 -12.47 -21.38 1.38
CA ASN A 149 -11.58 -22.35 0.74
C ASN A 149 -11.91 -23.81 1.05
N HIS A 150 -13.00 -24.12 1.76
CA HIS A 150 -13.36 -25.50 2.10
C HIS A 150 -13.48 -26.39 0.85
N LYS A 151 -14.12 -25.88 -0.21
CA LYS A 151 -14.24 -26.54 -1.54
C LYS A 151 -12.92 -26.66 -2.32
N ARG A 152 -11.78 -26.23 -1.74
CA ARG A 152 -10.45 -26.28 -2.36
C ARG A 152 -9.47 -27.11 -1.54
N GLN A 153 -9.95 -27.83 -0.52
CA GLN A 153 -9.14 -28.63 0.40
C GLN A 153 -9.52 -30.11 0.34
N GLY A 154 -8.52 -30.98 0.49
CA GLY A 154 -8.72 -32.44 0.53
C GLY A 154 -9.59 -32.95 -0.62
N THR A 155 -10.41 -33.95 -0.34
CA THR A 155 -11.38 -34.57 -1.26
C THR A 155 -12.41 -33.61 -1.84
N ASN A 156 -12.64 -32.46 -1.18
CA ASN A 156 -13.58 -31.45 -1.67
C ASN A 156 -13.02 -30.62 -2.82
N ASN A 157 -11.71 -30.63 -3.04
CA ASN A 157 -11.10 -29.98 -4.18
C ASN A 157 -11.45 -30.76 -5.46
N PRO A 158 -12.04 -30.12 -6.50
CA PRO A 158 -12.35 -30.79 -7.77
C PRO A 158 -11.13 -31.45 -8.46
N ASN A 159 -9.92 -31.01 -8.12
CA ASN A 159 -8.67 -31.56 -8.62
C ASN A 159 -8.01 -32.55 -7.65
N TYR A 160 -8.67 -32.94 -6.56
CA TYR A 160 -8.14 -33.95 -5.63
C TYR A 160 -8.05 -35.32 -6.30
N GLY A 161 -6.91 -35.98 -6.16
CA GLY A 161 -6.65 -37.29 -6.79
C GLY A 161 -6.58 -37.26 -8.32
N ARG A 162 -6.76 -36.10 -8.96
CA ARG A 162 -6.62 -35.95 -10.42
C ARG A 162 -5.18 -35.64 -10.78
N GLU A 163 -4.75 -36.23 -11.89
CA GLU A 163 -3.45 -35.91 -12.47
C GLU A 163 -3.43 -34.44 -12.93
N PRO A 164 -2.36 -33.68 -12.65
CA PRO A 164 -2.33 -32.24 -12.93
C PRO A 164 -2.63 -31.83 -14.37
N TRP A 165 -2.30 -32.71 -15.33
CA TRP A 165 -2.52 -32.48 -16.76
C TRP A 165 -3.97 -32.67 -17.19
N LEU A 166 -4.82 -33.28 -16.36
CA LEU A 166 -6.27 -33.41 -16.59
C LEU A 166 -7.05 -32.22 -16.03
N ASN A 167 -6.39 -31.29 -15.34
CA ASN A 167 -7.04 -30.11 -14.80
C ASN A 167 -7.45 -29.16 -15.93
N ALA A 168 -8.68 -28.62 -15.89
CA ALA A 168 -9.20 -27.71 -16.91
C ALA A 168 -8.29 -26.50 -17.19
N GLY A 169 -7.63 -25.96 -16.15
CA GLY A 169 -6.68 -24.84 -16.30
C GLY A 169 -5.39 -25.19 -17.05
N VAL A 170 -5.01 -26.47 -17.09
CA VAL A 170 -3.89 -26.97 -17.90
C VAL A 170 -4.36 -27.31 -19.30
N LEU A 171 -5.49 -28.02 -19.43
CA LEU A 171 -6.06 -28.42 -20.72
C LEU A 171 -6.41 -27.21 -21.62
N HIS A 172 -6.98 -26.16 -21.04
CA HIS A 172 -7.35 -24.94 -21.78
C HIS A 172 -6.16 -23.99 -22.01
N ASN A 173 -4.95 -24.35 -21.55
CA ASN A 173 -3.74 -23.59 -21.77
C ASN A 173 -2.77 -24.39 -22.66
N PRO A 174 -2.71 -24.10 -23.97
CA PRO A 174 -1.90 -24.85 -24.93
C PRO A 174 -0.43 -24.98 -24.52
N LYS A 175 0.13 -23.93 -23.93
CA LYS A 175 1.50 -23.89 -23.43
C LYS A 175 1.68 -24.88 -22.26
N GLN A 176 0.80 -24.83 -21.26
CA GLN A 176 0.89 -25.79 -20.14
C GLN A 176 0.59 -27.22 -20.59
N ALA A 177 -0.43 -27.44 -21.43
CA ALA A 177 -0.72 -28.77 -21.98
C ALA A 177 0.48 -29.38 -22.72
N PHE A 178 1.18 -28.59 -23.54
CA PHE A 178 2.38 -29.03 -24.25
C PHE A 178 3.54 -29.37 -23.29
N LEU A 179 3.73 -28.56 -22.25
CA LEU A 179 4.73 -28.84 -21.22
C LEU A 179 4.45 -30.18 -20.54
N TRP A 180 3.20 -30.41 -20.12
CA TRP A 180 2.80 -31.64 -19.44
C TRP A 180 2.79 -32.89 -20.33
N LYS A 181 2.67 -32.76 -21.66
CA LYS A 181 2.90 -33.89 -22.58
C LYS A 181 4.31 -34.47 -22.45
N GLN A 182 5.30 -33.64 -22.10
CA GLN A 182 6.70 -34.04 -21.96
C GLN A 182 7.06 -34.50 -20.53
N ARG A 183 6.08 -34.70 -19.65
CA ARG A 183 6.28 -34.98 -18.22
C ARG A 183 7.23 -36.16 -17.94
N GLU A 184 7.16 -37.23 -18.73
CA GLU A 184 7.99 -38.43 -18.54
C GLU A 184 9.47 -38.16 -18.80
N GLU A 185 9.77 -37.48 -19.91
CA GLU A 185 11.14 -37.08 -20.25
C GLU A 185 11.69 -36.02 -19.28
N LEU A 186 10.84 -35.05 -18.91
CA LEU A 186 11.19 -34.05 -17.92
C LEU A 186 11.42 -34.66 -16.53
N PHE A 187 10.69 -35.72 -16.16
CA PHE A 187 10.91 -36.46 -14.92
C PHE A 187 12.26 -37.18 -14.92
N LYS A 188 12.60 -37.91 -16.00
CA LYS A 188 13.90 -38.58 -16.15
C LYS A 188 15.04 -37.57 -16.03
N LEU A 189 14.92 -36.43 -16.71
CA LEU A 189 15.92 -35.36 -16.68
C LEU A 189 16.03 -34.71 -15.29
N TRP A 190 14.91 -34.50 -14.61
CA TRP A 190 14.89 -33.99 -13.24
C TRP A 190 15.60 -34.93 -12.26
N CYS A 191 15.36 -36.24 -12.37
CA CYS A 191 16.06 -37.28 -11.61
C CYS A 191 17.56 -37.30 -11.92
N ALA A 192 17.94 -37.27 -13.20
CA ALA A 192 19.34 -37.26 -13.64
C ALA A 192 20.13 -36.05 -13.10
N ARG A 193 19.44 -34.93 -12.85
CA ARG A 193 20.01 -33.71 -12.27
C ARG A 193 19.98 -33.65 -10.75
N GLN A 194 19.79 -34.78 -10.07
CA GLN A 194 19.72 -34.86 -8.61
C GLN A 194 18.54 -34.05 -8.02
N LYS A 195 17.40 -34.06 -8.69
CA LYS A 195 16.12 -33.54 -8.17
C LYS A 195 16.19 -32.06 -7.73
N PRO A 196 16.64 -31.13 -8.60
CA PRO A 196 16.80 -29.73 -8.24
C PRO A 196 15.46 -29.07 -7.92
N HIS A 197 15.48 -28.03 -7.08
CA HIS A 197 14.32 -27.19 -6.84
C HIS A 197 13.78 -26.62 -8.17
N TRP A 198 12.45 -26.57 -8.33
CA TRP A 198 11.77 -26.21 -9.58
C TRP A 198 12.30 -24.95 -10.27
N TYR A 199 12.74 -23.96 -9.49
CA TYR A 199 13.29 -22.73 -10.02
C TYR A 199 14.63 -22.96 -10.74
N ALA A 200 15.54 -23.72 -10.12
CA ALA A 200 16.82 -24.07 -10.73
C ALA A 200 16.59 -24.94 -11.98
N PHE A 201 15.72 -25.94 -11.85
CA PHE A 201 15.36 -26.84 -12.94
C PHE A 201 14.87 -26.08 -14.20
N GLY A 202 13.92 -25.17 -14.01
CA GLY A 202 13.38 -24.38 -15.12
C GLY A 202 14.35 -23.35 -15.69
N LYS A 203 15.25 -22.78 -14.85
CA LYS A 203 16.26 -21.82 -15.29
C LYS A 203 17.30 -22.48 -16.20
N GLU A 204 17.68 -23.71 -15.92
CA GLU A 204 18.67 -24.49 -16.68
C GLU A 204 18.10 -25.08 -17.97
N LEU A 205 16.84 -25.53 -17.93
CA LEU A 205 16.17 -26.19 -19.07
C LEU A 205 16.01 -25.32 -20.31
N LYS A 206 15.73 -24.02 -20.12
CA LYS A 206 15.53 -23.05 -21.21
C LYS A 206 14.53 -23.49 -22.31
N LEU A 207 13.61 -24.40 -21.99
CA LEU A 207 12.65 -24.99 -22.92
C LEU A 207 11.77 -23.91 -23.58
N THR A 208 11.39 -24.10 -24.84
CA THR A 208 10.47 -23.24 -25.58
C THR A 208 9.15 -23.96 -25.85
N ASP A 209 8.06 -23.19 -25.91
CA ASP A 209 6.76 -23.70 -26.37
C ASP A 209 6.70 -23.78 -27.91
N PRO A 210 5.62 -24.35 -28.49
CA PRO A 210 5.50 -24.52 -29.94
C PRO A 210 5.51 -23.21 -30.75
N THR A 211 5.30 -22.06 -30.09
CA THR A 211 5.38 -20.73 -30.70
C THR A 211 6.76 -20.08 -30.59
N GLY A 212 7.74 -20.80 -30.02
CA GLY A 212 9.10 -20.33 -29.81
C GLY A 212 9.27 -19.48 -28.54
N GLN A 213 8.23 -19.31 -27.71
CA GLN A 213 8.35 -18.54 -26.48
C GLN A 213 8.91 -19.41 -25.35
N GLN A 214 9.94 -18.90 -24.67
CA GLN A 214 10.58 -19.62 -23.58
C GLN A 214 9.63 -19.81 -22.37
N TYR A 215 9.74 -20.96 -21.70
CA TYR A 215 9.13 -21.17 -20.40
C TYR A 215 9.91 -20.42 -19.32
N THR A 216 9.18 -19.78 -18.41
CA THR A 216 9.80 -19.20 -17.22
C THR A 216 10.03 -20.28 -16.18
N PRO A 217 10.98 -20.11 -15.22
CA PRO A 217 11.16 -21.09 -14.15
C PRO A 217 9.87 -21.43 -13.39
N HIS A 218 8.96 -20.46 -13.22
CA HIS A 218 7.67 -20.66 -12.55
C HIS A 218 6.75 -21.64 -13.29
N SER A 219 6.92 -21.82 -14.60
CA SER A 219 6.14 -22.78 -15.39
C SER A 219 6.34 -24.22 -14.94
N PHE A 220 7.50 -24.54 -14.34
CA PHE A 220 7.86 -25.89 -13.90
C PHE A 220 7.44 -26.19 -12.46
N LYS A 221 6.98 -25.19 -11.69
CA LYS A 221 6.65 -25.34 -10.27
C LYS A 221 5.66 -26.47 -10.00
N GLY A 222 4.53 -26.46 -10.72
CA GLY A 222 3.49 -27.49 -10.52
C GLY A 222 3.95 -28.90 -10.92
N MET A 223 4.80 -28.99 -11.94
CA MET A 223 5.35 -30.25 -12.43
C MET A 223 6.32 -30.88 -11.45
N VAL A 224 7.31 -30.12 -10.99
CA VAL A 224 8.29 -30.62 -10.01
C VAL A 224 7.61 -30.94 -8.68
N GLN A 225 6.67 -30.11 -8.22
CA GLN A 225 5.88 -30.43 -7.02
C GLN A 225 5.06 -31.72 -7.16
N TRP A 226 4.62 -32.05 -8.37
CA TRP A 226 3.96 -33.33 -8.63
C TRP A 226 4.99 -34.47 -8.64
N PHE A 227 6.16 -34.31 -9.27
CA PHE A 227 7.24 -35.30 -9.21
C PHE A 227 7.65 -35.63 -7.78
N GLU A 228 7.82 -34.63 -6.93
CA GLU A 228 8.17 -34.79 -5.51
C GLU A 228 7.12 -35.61 -4.73
N ARG A 229 5.83 -35.47 -5.07
CA ARG A 229 4.72 -36.15 -4.38
C ARG A 229 4.49 -37.58 -4.83
N ASN A 230 4.84 -37.93 -6.07
CA ASN A 230 4.59 -39.25 -6.67
C ASN A 230 5.87 -40.11 -6.71
N MET A 231 6.88 -39.74 -5.91
CA MET A 231 8.12 -40.49 -5.66
C MET A 231 8.04 -41.41 -4.43
N GLN A 232 6.85 -41.59 -3.85
CA GLN A 232 6.55 -42.65 -2.87
C GLN A 232 5.99 -43.86 -3.60
#